data_AF-A0A0C1GI02-F1
#
_entry.id   AF-A0A0C1GI02-F1
#
_cell.length_a   1.000
_cell.length_b   1.000
_cell.length_c   1.000
_cell.angle_alpha   90.00
_cell.angle_beta   90.00
_cell.angle_gamma   90.00
#
_symmetry.space_group_name_H-M   'P 1'
#
loop_
_entity.id
_entity.type
_entity.pdbx_description
1 polymer ?
#
loop_
_entity_poly.entity_id
_entity_poly.type
_entity_poly.pdbx_seq_one_letter_code
_entity_poly.pdbx_strand_id
1 'polypeptide(L)'
;MDTIQEIFFLPPMAVARLGPGETPLESYEWQQDMDAHGNNKTVIRSNITLREVEDGSVTAYLPDPDTIRFRDEGGALRPVAPFFELWARMHDAETGEEYETPVTLDLLDDQSLSLQNVRYSVTVGNTKAERRTGDAACGFRARVEIAGQDFTPKPLLAFSPYTSEQQPMVYEHNPIPLGSIRAMHPVQGHDEPVDGEFIDRSILRLRFMPPKGEVYGPPDAAYGPATLAVPGYQNDPPKSEYGRIHEVVPEQNRILNPDTPWSKWIMMSGTSDDPEPHDSYDGARVGNDQSWGVADDTSDGVIEATLAVRGERLTARATIMTGPPDFAPDARPFYSLEDDLADRDLSLISVTEENYTQAKDEVVDIFRRAFETNSLINLDDIRAQGLKDNAKLQAKTGISPTPGLPSTDAKSMTEEDARPPDKIDELIRPQPISVFSNSVPNDRLPYTVATKFVHEQLIDEANLLDFLRRRPDFVKTLLRPPYGILTELETDPNPDQAPNPEFRDPRIIRDSMHDARMPPYMRDSNYYPLSLSRRQYHLVISFIDYLVAEESEAQNV
;
A
#
# COMPACT_ATOMS: atom_id res chain seq x y z
N MET A 1 -5.58 27.34 34.39
CA MET A 1 -6.45 26.33 33.77
C MET A 1 -5.98 26.16 32.35
N ASP A 2 -5.67 24.92 32.01
CA ASP A 2 -5.10 24.58 30.72
C ASP A 2 -6.13 24.78 29.63
N THR A 3 -5.66 25.03 28.41
CA THR A 3 -6.56 25.41 27.34
C THR A 3 -6.31 24.64 26.06
N ILE A 4 -7.38 24.22 25.40
CA ILE A 4 -7.31 23.57 24.08
C ILE A 4 -6.88 24.60 23.04
N GLN A 5 -5.74 24.35 22.39
CA GLN A 5 -5.25 25.16 21.26
C GLN A 5 -5.64 24.56 19.91
N GLU A 6 -5.58 23.24 19.79
CA GLU A 6 -5.81 22.51 18.55
C GLU A 6 -6.52 21.18 18.85
N ILE A 7 -7.26 20.65 17.86
CA ILE A 7 -7.73 19.27 17.86
C ILE A 7 -7.21 18.55 16.62
N PHE A 8 -6.91 17.27 16.75
CA PHE A 8 -6.43 16.42 15.65
C PHE A 8 -6.91 14.97 15.85
N PHE A 9 -6.80 14.14 14.82
CA PHE A 9 -7.15 12.72 14.92
C PHE A 9 -5.89 11.86 15.04
N LEU A 10 -5.98 10.80 15.85
CA LEU A 10 -5.04 9.68 15.82
C LEU A 10 -5.78 8.37 15.48
N PRO A 11 -5.35 7.62 14.45
CA PRO A 11 -4.34 8.03 13.47
C PRO A 11 -4.88 9.15 12.55
N PRO A 12 -4.01 9.99 11.96
CA PRO A 12 -4.43 11.03 10.99
C PRO A 12 -4.82 10.42 9.64
N MET A 13 -4.44 9.17 9.38
CA MET A 13 -4.88 8.41 8.22
C MET A 13 -5.01 6.93 8.54
N ALA A 14 -5.95 6.24 7.89
CA ALA A 14 -6.06 4.79 8.01
C ALA A 14 -6.43 4.14 6.67
N VAL A 15 -6.03 2.88 6.51
CA VAL A 15 -6.48 2.01 5.42
C VAL A 15 -7.48 1.00 5.99
N ALA A 16 -8.75 1.17 5.64
CA ALA A 16 -9.76 0.14 5.88
C ALA A 16 -9.67 -0.93 4.79
N ARG A 17 -9.84 -2.20 5.15
CA ARG A 17 -9.71 -3.32 4.21
C ARG A 17 -11.08 -3.90 3.94
N LEU A 18 -11.44 -4.01 2.66
CA LEU A 18 -12.75 -4.51 2.22
C LEU A 18 -12.99 -5.92 2.74
N GLY A 19 -14.24 -6.25 3.01
CA GLY A 19 -14.63 -7.59 3.45
C GLY A 19 -16.15 -7.70 3.57
N PRO A 20 -16.77 -8.76 3.02
CA PRO A 20 -18.22 -8.92 3.08
C PRO A 20 -18.73 -9.39 4.46
N GLY A 21 -17.83 -9.77 5.38
CA GLY A 21 -18.18 -10.23 6.73
C GLY A 21 -18.68 -9.09 7.62
N GLU A 22 -19.59 -9.41 8.53
CA GLU A 22 -20.18 -8.42 9.46
C GLU A 22 -19.29 -8.14 10.68
N THR A 23 -18.39 -9.06 10.99
CA THR A 23 -17.47 -8.95 12.13
C THR A 23 -16.13 -8.40 11.65
N PRO A 24 -15.68 -7.23 12.15
CA PRO A 24 -14.37 -6.70 11.80
C PRO A 24 -13.22 -7.59 12.27
N LEU A 25 -12.10 -7.49 11.56
CA LEU A 25 -10.87 -8.19 11.88
C LEU A 25 -10.34 -7.71 13.23
N GLU A 26 -9.88 -8.65 14.02
CA GLU A 26 -9.27 -8.40 15.32
C GLU A 26 -7.90 -7.74 15.12
N SER A 27 -7.50 -6.88 16.06
CA SER A 27 -6.22 -6.20 16.01
C SER A 27 -5.08 -7.22 16.13
N TYR A 28 -4.02 -6.99 15.37
CA TYR A 28 -2.77 -7.74 15.48
C TYR A 28 -1.60 -6.81 15.20
N GLU A 29 -0.41 -7.23 15.61
CA GLU A 29 0.84 -6.54 15.35
C GLU A 29 1.87 -7.49 14.76
N TRP A 30 2.86 -6.91 14.06
CA TRP A 30 4.03 -7.65 13.62
C TRP A 30 4.99 -7.85 14.77
N GLN A 31 5.44 -9.09 14.92
CA GLN A 31 6.51 -9.46 15.84
C GLN A 31 7.55 -10.31 15.11
N GLN A 32 8.74 -10.39 15.69
CA GLN A 32 9.77 -11.34 15.25
C GLN A 32 9.55 -12.67 15.97
N ASP A 33 9.60 -13.76 15.21
CA ASP A 33 9.58 -15.10 15.78
C ASP A 33 10.96 -15.45 16.34
N MET A 34 11.09 -15.28 17.65
CA MET A 34 12.31 -15.55 18.42
C MET A 34 12.48 -17.02 18.79
N ASP A 35 11.55 -17.90 18.42
CA ASP A 35 11.68 -19.32 18.70
C ASP A 35 12.86 -19.93 17.92
N ALA A 36 13.47 -20.98 18.50
CA ALA A 36 14.60 -21.66 17.88
C ALA A 36 14.31 -22.23 16.47
N HIS A 37 13.04 -22.36 16.11
CA HIS A 37 12.55 -22.79 14.80
C HIS A 37 11.93 -21.66 13.97
N GLY A 38 11.67 -20.49 14.58
CA GLY A 38 11.05 -19.32 13.96
C GLY A 38 11.96 -18.57 13.00
N ASN A 39 13.28 -18.69 13.20
CA ASN A 39 14.32 -18.14 12.33
C ASN A 39 14.18 -16.62 12.09
N ASN A 40 13.74 -15.86 13.12
CA ASN A 40 13.53 -14.41 13.06
C ASN A 40 12.54 -13.95 11.97
N LYS A 41 11.64 -14.82 11.54
CA LYS A 41 10.60 -14.45 10.56
C LYS A 41 9.60 -13.49 11.19
N THR A 42 9.02 -12.63 10.36
CA THR A 42 7.87 -11.84 10.78
C THR A 42 6.68 -12.76 10.99
N VAL A 43 6.00 -12.57 12.12
CA VAL A 43 4.76 -13.24 12.47
C VAL A 43 3.77 -12.19 12.94
N ILE A 44 2.49 -12.52 12.85
CA ILE A 44 1.42 -11.71 13.44
C ILE A 44 1.03 -12.29 14.81
N ARG A 45 0.74 -11.39 15.76
CA ARG A 45 0.23 -11.72 17.09
C ARG A 45 -0.96 -10.85 17.41
N SER A 46 -1.96 -11.44 18.06
CA SER A 46 -3.16 -10.73 18.50
C SER A 46 -2.79 -9.56 19.39
N ASN A 47 -3.47 -8.43 19.23
CA ASN A 47 -3.32 -7.24 20.04
C ASN A 47 -4.69 -6.79 20.56
N ILE A 48 -4.70 -5.89 21.55
CA ILE A 48 -5.90 -5.32 22.15
C ILE A 48 -6.85 -4.85 21.05
N THR A 49 -8.05 -5.41 21.08
CA THR A 49 -9.09 -5.17 20.10
C THR A 49 -10.26 -4.45 20.77
N LEU A 50 -10.70 -3.36 20.15
CA LEU A 50 -11.91 -2.66 20.57
C LEU A 50 -13.14 -3.31 19.92
N ARG A 51 -14.09 -3.73 20.76
CA ARG A 51 -15.37 -4.27 20.35
C ARG A 51 -16.47 -3.26 20.62
N GLU A 52 -17.29 -3.03 19.61
CA GLU A 52 -18.54 -2.30 19.76
C GLU A 52 -19.58 -3.17 20.46
N VAL A 53 -20.25 -2.60 21.46
CA VAL A 53 -21.36 -3.25 22.17
C VAL A 53 -22.70 -2.67 21.73
N GLU A 54 -23.81 -3.31 22.13
CA GLU A 54 -25.17 -2.99 21.65
C GLU A 54 -25.56 -1.52 21.87
N ASP A 55 -25.11 -0.89 22.96
CA ASP A 55 -25.40 0.51 23.28
C ASP A 55 -24.56 1.53 22.47
N GLY A 56 -23.62 1.06 21.64
CA GLY A 56 -22.73 1.89 20.84
C GLY A 56 -21.46 2.36 21.51
N SER A 57 -21.22 1.99 22.76
CA SER A 57 -19.93 2.16 23.40
C SER A 57 -18.94 1.10 22.93
N VAL A 58 -17.69 1.24 23.37
CA VAL A 58 -16.63 0.24 23.13
C VAL A 58 -16.26 -0.45 24.43
N THR A 59 -15.86 -1.72 24.30
CA THR A 59 -15.08 -2.44 25.32
C THR A 59 -13.82 -3.01 24.70
N ALA A 60 -12.78 -3.18 25.50
CA ALA A 60 -11.51 -3.77 25.07
C ALA A 60 -11.43 -5.26 25.43
N TYR A 61 -10.73 -6.03 24.62
CA TYR A 61 -10.33 -7.40 24.94
C TYR A 61 -9.06 -7.79 24.16
N LEU A 62 -8.31 -8.75 24.70
CA LEU A 62 -7.21 -9.39 23.98
C LEU A 62 -7.75 -10.66 23.30
N PRO A 63 -7.70 -10.76 21.96
CA PRO A 63 -8.04 -11.98 21.25
C PRO A 63 -7.11 -13.14 21.65
N ASP A 64 -7.50 -14.36 21.30
CA ASP A 64 -6.65 -15.54 21.51
C ASP A 64 -5.29 -15.34 20.80
N PRO A 65 -4.15 -15.39 21.52
CA PRO A 65 -2.84 -15.14 20.93
C PRO A 65 -2.44 -16.22 19.91
N ASP A 66 -3.02 -17.42 19.99
CA ASP A 66 -2.70 -18.54 19.10
C ASP A 66 -3.62 -18.57 17.86
N THR A 67 -4.65 -17.73 17.79
CA THR A 67 -5.64 -17.76 16.70
C THR A 67 -6.09 -16.37 16.25
N ILE A 68 -5.62 -15.94 15.07
CA ILE A 68 -6.17 -14.78 14.35
C ILE A 68 -7.13 -15.27 13.26
N ARG A 69 -8.38 -14.76 13.27
CA ARG A 69 -9.42 -15.19 12.33
C ARG A 69 -9.67 -14.13 11.26
N PHE A 70 -9.26 -14.43 10.03
CA PHE A 70 -9.48 -13.58 8.85
C PHE A 70 -10.85 -13.74 8.20
N ARG A 71 -11.59 -14.78 8.59
CA ARG A 71 -12.94 -15.07 8.08
C ARG A 71 -13.92 -15.25 9.22
N ASP A 72 -15.17 -14.92 8.98
CA ASP A 72 -16.27 -15.28 9.87
C ASP A 72 -16.62 -16.78 9.77
N GLU A 73 -17.59 -17.24 10.57
CA GLU A 73 -18.05 -18.63 10.56
C GLU A 73 -18.70 -19.04 9.22
N GLY A 74 -19.23 -18.08 8.46
CA GLY A 74 -19.79 -18.28 7.12
C GLY A 74 -18.73 -18.32 6.00
N GLY A 75 -17.46 -18.05 6.33
CA GLY A 75 -16.35 -18.02 5.39
C GLY A 75 -16.14 -16.66 4.70
N ALA A 76 -16.92 -15.62 5.02
CA ALA A 76 -16.73 -14.28 4.50
C ALA A 76 -15.49 -13.62 5.12
N LEU A 77 -14.74 -12.85 4.33
CA LEU A 77 -13.56 -12.13 4.83
C LEU A 77 -14.00 -11.04 5.81
N ARG A 78 -13.34 -10.99 6.97
CA ARG A 78 -13.56 -9.94 7.96
C ARG A 78 -12.94 -8.63 7.47
N PRO A 79 -13.68 -7.52 7.44
CA PRO A 79 -13.13 -6.23 7.05
C PRO A 79 -12.20 -5.66 8.13
N VAL A 80 -11.22 -4.84 7.76
CA VAL A 80 -10.49 -4.00 8.72
C VAL A 80 -11.25 -2.68 8.86
N ALA A 81 -11.81 -2.43 10.04
CA ALA A 81 -12.66 -1.28 10.34
C ALA A 81 -12.00 -0.36 11.38
N PRO A 82 -11.21 0.64 10.95
CA PRO A 82 -10.39 1.45 11.85
C PRO A 82 -11.22 2.36 12.77
N PHE A 83 -10.65 2.64 13.93
CA PHE A 83 -11.08 3.72 14.81
C PHE A 83 -10.23 4.96 14.58
N PHE A 84 -10.85 6.13 14.75
CA PHE A 84 -10.20 7.43 14.79
C PHE A 84 -10.54 8.08 16.13
N GLU A 85 -9.52 8.32 16.94
CA GLU A 85 -9.65 8.99 18.23
C GLU A 85 -9.42 10.49 18.06
N LEU A 86 -10.26 11.30 18.69
CA LEU A 86 -10.07 12.75 18.72
C LEU A 86 -9.12 13.11 19.85
N TRP A 87 -8.08 13.87 19.53
CA TRP A 87 -7.05 14.35 20.45
C TRP A 87 -6.99 15.88 20.44
N ALA A 88 -6.43 16.45 21.50
CA ALA A 88 -6.25 17.88 21.68
C ALA A 88 -4.78 18.20 22.01
N ARG A 89 -4.26 19.28 21.43
CA ARG A 89 -3.07 19.95 21.93
C ARG A 89 -3.49 21.00 22.96
N MET A 90 -2.94 20.87 24.15
CA MET A 90 -3.24 21.66 25.32
C MET A 90 -2.08 22.59 25.62
N HIS A 91 -2.39 23.78 26.13
CA HIS A 91 -1.42 24.70 26.72
C HIS A 91 -1.58 24.71 28.23
N ASP A 92 -0.55 24.28 28.95
CA ASP A 92 -0.46 24.32 30.41
C ASP A 92 -0.35 25.76 30.89
N ALA A 93 -1.27 26.18 31.76
CA ALA A 93 -1.32 27.56 32.23
C ALA A 93 -0.27 27.91 33.30
N GLU A 94 0.30 26.91 33.98
CA GLU A 94 1.30 27.06 35.03
C GLU A 94 2.72 27.02 34.47
N THR A 95 3.01 26.04 33.61
CA THR A 95 4.35 25.82 33.03
C THR A 95 4.55 26.58 31.72
N GLY A 96 3.47 26.85 30.98
CA GLY A 96 3.52 27.40 29.63
C GLY A 96 3.94 26.38 28.56
N GLU A 97 3.98 25.10 28.91
CA GLU A 97 4.31 24.00 27.99
C GLU A 97 3.08 23.51 27.22
N GLU A 98 3.32 22.93 26.04
CA GLU A 98 2.28 22.29 25.24
C GLU A 98 2.34 20.77 25.45
N TYR A 99 1.17 20.13 25.57
CA TYR A 99 1.06 18.68 25.69
C TYR A 99 -0.15 18.15 24.92
N GLU A 100 -0.11 16.87 24.56
CA GLU A 100 -1.18 16.21 23.79
C GLU A 100 -1.94 15.23 24.67
N THR A 101 -3.27 15.23 24.55
CA THR A 101 -4.15 14.35 25.34
C THR A 101 -5.39 13.95 24.53
N PRO A 102 -5.98 12.76 24.75
CA PRO A 102 -7.25 12.41 24.13
C PRO A 102 -8.35 13.39 24.54
N VAL A 103 -9.32 13.63 23.65
CA VAL A 103 -10.55 14.35 23.99
C VAL A 103 -11.51 13.39 24.69
N THR A 104 -11.60 13.53 26.00
CA THR A 104 -12.46 12.74 26.89
C THR A 104 -13.70 13.51 27.34
N LEU A 105 -14.66 12.83 27.97
CA LEU A 105 -15.78 13.50 28.63
C LEU A 105 -15.32 14.45 29.73
N ASP A 106 -14.31 14.06 30.50
CA ASP A 106 -13.73 14.89 31.57
C ASP A 106 -13.03 16.13 31.01
N LEU A 107 -12.27 15.99 29.92
CA LEU A 107 -11.63 17.13 29.26
C LEU A 107 -12.68 18.14 28.77
N LEU A 108 -13.79 17.65 28.20
CA LEU A 108 -14.88 18.53 27.78
C LEU A 108 -15.50 19.26 28.98
N ASP A 109 -15.82 18.54 30.06
CA ASP A 109 -16.42 19.15 31.27
C ASP A 109 -15.51 20.17 31.93
N ASP A 110 -14.21 19.86 32.05
CA ASP A 110 -13.20 20.79 32.54
C ASP A 110 -13.25 22.10 31.74
N GLN A 111 -13.29 22.02 30.41
CA GLN A 111 -13.39 23.17 29.51
C GLN A 111 -14.79 23.81 29.45
N SER A 112 -15.73 23.38 30.30
CA SER A 112 -17.14 23.81 30.29
C SER A 112 -17.84 23.55 28.94
N LEU A 113 -17.47 22.46 28.29
CA LEU A 113 -18.00 21.98 27.01
C LEU A 113 -18.81 20.69 27.22
N SER A 114 -19.52 20.27 26.18
CA SER A 114 -20.21 18.98 26.15
C SER A 114 -20.17 18.41 24.74
N LEU A 115 -20.72 17.22 24.55
CA LEU A 115 -20.88 16.61 23.21
C LEU A 115 -21.69 17.47 22.24
N GLN A 116 -22.49 18.44 22.72
CA GLN A 116 -23.20 19.39 21.86
C GLN A 116 -22.26 20.32 21.09
N ASN A 117 -21.05 20.54 21.61
CA ASN A 117 -20.02 21.37 21.00
C ASN A 117 -19.25 20.66 19.88
N VAL A 118 -19.50 19.36 19.68
CA VAL A 118 -18.82 18.52 18.70
C VAL A 118 -19.73 18.22 17.52
N ARG A 119 -19.15 18.30 16.31
CA ARG A 119 -19.76 17.86 15.06
C ARG A 119 -18.74 17.11 14.21
N TYR A 120 -19.20 16.08 13.53
CA TYR A 120 -18.41 15.35 12.54
C TYR A 120 -19.03 15.50 11.15
N SER A 121 -18.18 15.66 10.13
CA SER A 121 -18.55 15.57 8.73
C SER A 121 -17.69 14.49 8.08
N VAL A 122 -18.32 13.53 7.41
CA VAL A 122 -17.60 12.47 6.70
C VAL A 122 -18.00 12.50 5.24
N THR A 123 -17.00 12.61 4.37
CA THR A 123 -17.18 12.57 2.91
C THR A 123 -16.27 11.49 2.34
N VAL A 124 -16.85 10.53 1.62
CA VAL A 124 -16.14 9.48 0.90
C VAL A 124 -16.62 9.42 -0.54
N GLY A 125 -15.77 8.99 -1.46
CA GLY A 125 -16.18 8.83 -2.85
C GLY A 125 -15.23 7.97 -3.66
N ASN A 126 -15.70 7.61 -4.85
CA ASN A 126 -14.91 6.98 -5.90
C ASN A 126 -14.92 7.89 -7.12
N THR A 127 -13.74 8.36 -7.50
CA THR A 127 -13.56 9.30 -8.62
C THR A 127 -12.74 8.66 -9.75
N LYS A 128 -12.58 7.33 -9.77
CA LYS A 128 -11.80 6.63 -10.80
C LYS A 128 -12.35 6.91 -12.20
N ALA A 129 -13.65 6.72 -12.39
CA ALA A 129 -14.31 6.95 -13.67
C ALA A 129 -14.36 8.46 -14.04
N GLU A 130 -14.63 9.35 -13.08
CA GLU A 130 -14.52 10.82 -13.28
C GLU A 130 -13.14 11.25 -13.77
N ARG A 131 -12.07 10.73 -13.15
CA ARG A 131 -10.69 11.06 -13.54
C ARG A 131 -10.37 10.61 -14.96
N ARG A 132 -10.94 9.50 -15.42
CA ARG A 132 -10.77 8.98 -16.79
C ARG A 132 -11.56 9.83 -17.78
N THR A 133 -12.84 10.08 -17.52
CA THR A 133 -13.73 10.74 -18.48
C THR A 133 -13.63 12.26 -18.49
N GLY A 134 -13.10 12.86 -17.42
CA GLY A 134 -13.18 14.30 -17.17
C GLY A 134 -14.59 14.78 -16.80
N ASP A 135 -15.53 13.87 -16.55
CA ASP A 135 -16.93 14.17 -16.26
C ASP A 135 -17.27 13.82 -14.79
N ALA A 136 -17.59 14.84 -13.99
CA ALA A 136 -17.99 14.71 -12.59
C ALA A 136 -19.23 13.82 -12.39
N ALA A 137 -20.08 13.67 -13.42
CA ALA A 137 -21.23 12.77 -13.37
C ALA A 137 -20.84 11.28 -13.45
N CYS A 138 -19.56 10.97 -13.72
CA CYS A 138 -19.00 9.63 -13.64
C CYS A 138 -18.35 9.33 -12.28
N GLY A 139 -18.20 10.30 -11.38
CA GLY A 139 -17.79 10.09 -9.99
C GLY A 139 -19.00 9.86 -9.10
N PHE A 140 -18.82 9.25 -7.94
CA PHE A 140 -19.89 9.14 -6.93
C PHE A 140 -19.36 9.33 -5.53
N ARG A 141 -20.15 10.00 -4.69
CA ARG A 141 -19.76 10.40 -3.33
C ARG A 141 -20.91 10.33 -2.35
N ALA A 142 -20.59 10.01 -1.10
CA ALA A 142 -21.47 10.08 0.04
C ALA A 142 -20.98 11.17 1.01
N ARG A 143 -21.92 11.88 1.63
CA ARG A 143 -21.62 12.81 2.72
C ARG A 143 -22.64 12.66 3.83
N VAL A 144 -22.15 12.58 5.07
CA VAL A 144 -22.99 12.55 6.27
C VAL A 144 -22.46 13.55 7.30
N GLU A 145 -23.40 14.15 8.03
CA GLU A 145 -23.12 15.03 9.18
C GLU A 145 -23.62 14.33 10.44
N ILE A 146 -22.80 14.32 11.48
CA ILE A 146 -23.07 13.60 12.74
C ILE A 146 -22.94 14.60 13.88
N ALA A 147 -23.99 14.72 14.69
CA ALA A 147 -23.93 15.45 15.94
C ALA A 147 -23.07 14.67 16.95
N GLY A 148 -22.30 15.34 17.82
CA GLY A 148 -21.48 14.65 18.84
C GLY A 148 -22.27 13.77 19.83
N GLN A 149 -23.60 13.89 19.85
CA GLN A 149 -24.54 13.08 20.65
C GLN A 149 -25.32 12.04 19.84
N ASP A 150 -25.05 11.92 18.54
CA ASP A 150 -25.71 10.96 17.65
C ASP A 150 -24.78 9.76 17.42
N PHE A 151 -25.05 8.68 18.14
CA PHE A 151 -24.26 7.45 18.09
C PHE A 151 -24.88 6.40 17.18
N THR A 152 -25.83 6.78 16.32
CA THR A 152 -26.44 5.83 15.38
C THR A 152 -25.51 5.59 14.19
N PRO A 153 -25.32 4.34 13.73
CA PRO A 153 -24.57 4.09 12.51
C PRO A 153 -25.19 4.82 11.31
N LYS A 154 -24.36 5.48 10.50
CA LYS A 154 -24.78 6.17 9.28
C LYS A 154 -24.24 5.43 8.05
N PRO A 155 -25.10 4.91 7.16
CA PRO A 155 -24.63 4.36 5.90
C PRO A 155 -24.09 5.48 5.00
N LEU A 156 -23.00 5.22 4.30
CA LEU A 156 -22.39 6.14 3.34
C LEU A 156 -22.92 5.83 1.94
N LEU A 157 -24.11 6.36 1.63
CA LEU A 157 -24.82 6.11 0.39
C LEU A 157 -24.39 7.11 -0.69
N ALA A 158 -23.62 6.64 -1.67
CA ALA A 158 -23.02 7.49 -2.69
C ALA A 158 -23.85 7.60 -3.96
N PHE A 159 -23.87 8.80 -4.54
CA PHE A 159 -24.48 9.06 -5.84
C PHE A 159 -23.64 10.08 -6.63
N SER A 160 -23.88 10.16 -7.94
CA SER A 160 -23.11 11.02 -8.81
C SER A 160 -23.61 12.46 -8.79
N PRO A 161 -22.73 13.47 -8.61
CA PRO A 161 -23.11 14.86 -8.84
C PRO A 161 -23.26 15.13 -10.34
N TYR A 162 -24.26 15.92 -10.74
CA TYR A 162 -24.49 16.22 -12.15
C TYR A 162 -25.12 17.59 -12.34
N THR A 163 -24.89 18.20 -13.51
CA THR A 163 -25.63 19.38 -13.98
C THR A 163 -26.84 18.97 -14.83
N SER A 164 -27.68 19.91 -15.23
CA SER A 164 -28.86 19.64 -16.08
C SER A 164 -28.52 19.06 -17.46
N GLU A 165 -27.28 19.19 -17.92
CA GLU A 165 -26.82 18.71 -19.23
C GLU A 165 -26.15 17.33 -19.16
N GLN A 166 -25.90 16.83 -17.95
CA GLN A 166 -25.23 15.55 -17.71
C GLN A 166 -26.22 14.48 -17.24
N GLN A 167 -25.81 13.22 -17.39
CA GLN A 167 -26.52 12.07 -16.85
C GLN A 167 -25.67 11.47 -15.73
N PRO A 168 -26.20 11.31 -14.50
CA PRO A 168 -25.44 10.72 -13.40
C PRO A 168 -25.21 9.23 -13.66
N MET A 169 -24.02 8.74 -13.34
CA MET A 169 -23.69 7.32 -13.37
C MET A 169 -24.41 6.54 -12.27
N VAL A 170 -24.44 7.11 -11.07
CA VAL A 170 -25.14 6.56 -9.91
C VAL A 170 -26.29 7.50 -9.54
N TYR A 171 -27.53 6.98 -9.60
CA TYR A 171 -28.72 7.75 -9.24
C TYR A 171 -28.93 7.81 -7.73
N GLU A 172 -29.44 8.93 -7.23
CA GLU A 172 -29.72 9.13 -5.79
C GLU A 172 -30.71 8.10 -5.21
N HIS A 173 -31.68 7.63 -6.00
CA HIS A 173 -32.65 6.63 -5.57
C HIS A 173 -32.10 5.19 -5.57
N ASN A 174 -30.94 4.95 -6.19
CA ASN A 174 -30.24 3.66 -6.22
C ASN A 174 -28.73 3.90 -5.95
N PRO A 175 -28.38 4.31 -4.72
CA PRO A 175 -27.00 4.67 -4.38
C PRO A 175 -26.09 3.44 -4.23
N ILE A 176 -24.78 3.65 -4.36
CA ILE A 176 -23.77 2.64 -4.02
C ILE A 176 -23.39 2.82 -2.54
N PRO A 177 -23.43 1.76 -1.70
CA PRO A 177 -22.95 1.83 -0.33
C PRO A 177 -21.42 1.82 -0.28
N LEU A 178 -20.80 2.88 0.26
CA LEU A 178 -19.36 2.99 0.49
C LEU A 178 -18.97 2.69 1.95
N GLY A 179 -19.73 1.80 2.59
CA GLY A 179 -19.57 1.44 3.99
C GLY A 179 -20.46 2.25 4.93
N SER A 180 -20.01 2.41 6.17
CA SER A 180 -20.73 3.18 7.19
C SER A 180 -19.78 3.82 8.20
N ILE A 181 -20.28 4.84 8.89
CA ILE A 181 -19.56 5.56 9.94
C ILE A 181 -20.42 5.62 11.20
N ARG A 182 -19.79 5.48 12.37
CA ARG A 182 -20.45 5.60 13.67
C ARG A 182 -19.60 6.43 14.61
N ALA A 183 -20.19 7.45 15.26
CA ALA A 183 -19.59 8.03 16.46
C ALA A 183 -19.85 7.07 17.63
N MET A 184 -18.80 6.65 18.32
CA MET A 184 -18.94 5.76 19.46
C MET A 184 -19.51 6.53 20.64
N HIS A 185 -20.37 5.87 21.43
CA HIS A 185 -20.92 6.44 22.66
C HIS A 185 -19.83 6.44 23.74
N PRO A 186 -19.29 7.60 24.14
CA PRO A 186 -18.29 7.65 25.21
C PRO A 186 -18.97 7.40 26.56
N VAL A 187 -18.34 6.59 27.41
CA VAL A 187 -18.84 6.23 28.73
C VAL A 187 -17.77 6.53 29.77
N GLN A 188 -18.18 7.08 30.92
CA GLN A 188 -17.24 7.38 32.00
C GLN A 188 -16.60 6.10 32.56
N GLY A 189 -15.30 6.18 32.85
CA GLY A 189 -14.50 5.11 33.43
C GLY A 189 -13.68 4.29 32.43
N HIS A 190 -13.05 3.24 32.95
CA HIS A 190 -12.20 2.30 32.22
C HIS A 190 -12.80 0.89 32.29
N ASP A 191 -12.45 0.05 31.31
CA ASP A 191 -12.62 -1.40 31.45
C ASP A 191 -11.65 -1.96 32.50
N GLU A 192 -11.91 -3.17 32.97
CA GLU A 192 -10.89 -3.96 33.66
C GLU A 192 -9.63 -4.04 32.77
N PRO A 193 -8.42 -3.93 33.35
CA PRO A 193 -7.21 -3.84 32.55
C PRO A 193 -7.03 -5.08 31.67
N VAL A 194 -6.80 -4.84 30.39
CA VAL A 194 -6.56 -5.88 29.37
C VAL A 194 -5.07 -5.91 29.12
N ASP A 195 -4.43 -7.04 29.42
CA ASP A 195 -2.97 -7.18 29.36
C ASP A 195 -2.20 -6.11 30.17
N GLY A 196 -2.79 -5.66 31.28
CA GLY A 196 -2.20 -4.62 32.13
C GLY A 196 -2.47 -3.17 31.67
N GLU A 197 -3.12 -2.98 30.53
CA GLU A 197 -3.48 -1.66 30.01
C GLU A 197 -4.93 -1.28 30.34
N PHE A 198 -5.14 -0.03 30.76
CA PHE A 198 -6.46 0.54 30.98
C PHE A 198 -6.92 1.27 29.72
N ILE A 199 -8.05 0.85 29.17
CA ILE A 199 -8.67 1.53 28.03
C ILE A 199 -9.73 2.51 28.54
N ASP A 200 -9.48 3.80 28.32
CA ASP A 200 -10.43 4.87 28.64
C ASP A 200 -11.61 4.86 27.64
N ARG A 201 -12.81 4.61 28.17
CA ARG A 201 -14.06 4.52 27.40
C ARG A 201 -14.70 5.88 27.16
N SER A 202 -14.18 6.93 27.78
CA SER A 202 -14.71 8.29 27.68
C SER A 202 -14.13 9.06 26.48
N ILE A 203 -13.10 8.53 25.82
CA ILE A 203 -12.48 9.11 24.63
C ILE A 203 -13.49 9.16 23.47
N LEU A 204 -13.53 10.30 22.78
CA LEU A 204 -14.34 10.51 21.58
C LEU A 204 -13.73 9.76 20.40
N ARG A 205 -14.48 8.79 19.86
CA ARG A 205 -14.05 7.93 18.74
C ARG A 205 -15.05 7.91 17.60
N LEU A 206 -14.54 7.75 16.38
CA LEU A 206 -15.30 7.37 15.19
C LEU A 206 -14.86 6.00 14.72
N ARG A 207 -15.81 5.16 14.29
CA ARG A 207 -15.54 3.89 13.63
C ARG A 207 -15.97 3.94 12.17
N PHE A 208 -15.04 3.68 11.26
CA PHE A 208 -15.35 3.50 9.85
C PHE A 208 -15.42 2.01 9.50
N MET A 209 -16.58 1.55 9.04
CA MET A 209 -16.75 0.22 8.46
C MET A 209 -16.64 0.33 6.93
N PRO A 210 -15.68 -0.34 6.28
CA PRO A 210 -15.54 -0.30 4.83
C PRO A 210 -16.72 -0.99 4.12
N PRO A 211 -16.88 -0.75 2.82
CA PRO A 211 -17.80 -1.51 1.99
C PRO A 211 -17.30 -2.96 1.76
N LYS A 212 -18.12 -3.74 1.04
CA LYS A 212 -17.95 -5.19 0.96
C LYS A 212 -16.90 -5.64 -0.06
N GLY A 213 -16.51 -4.78 -0.99
CA GLY A 213 -15.67 -5.15 -2.14
C GLY A 213 -16.49 -5.65 -3.32
N GLU A 214 -17.68 -5.06 -3.53
CA GLU A 214 -18.58 -5.41 -4.62
C GLU A 214 -18.33 -4.60 -5.89
N VAL A 215 -18.71 -5.19 -7.02
CA VAL A 215 -18.70 -4.56 -8.35
C VAL A 215 -20.12 -4.22 -8.76
N TYR A 216 -20.27 -3.04 -9.37
CA TYR A 216 -21.50 -2.45 -9.87
C TYR A 216 -21.36 -2.16 -11.37
N GLY A 217 -22.45 -2.23 -12.10
CA GLY A 217 -22.44 -2.01 -13.55
C GLY A 217 -23.81 -1.65 -14.10
N PRO A 218 -23.90 -1.28 -15.38
CA PRO A 218 -25.17 -1.12 -16.05
C PRO A 218 -25.85 -2.48 -16.30
N PRO A 219 -27.16 -2.50 -16.61
CA PRO A 219 -27.91 -3.73 -16.89
C PRO A 219 -27.31 -4.62 -17.99
N ASP A 220 -26.58 -4.04 -18.94
CA ASP A 220 -25.94 -4.76 -20.04
C ASP A 220 -24.53 -5.28 -19.72
N ALA A 221 -23.92 -4.88 -18.59
CA ALA A 221 -22.66 -5.41 -18.07
C ALA A 221 -22.84 -6.72 -17.27
N ALA A 222 -23.83 -7.54 -17.64
CA ALA A 222 -24.12 -8.77 -16.93
C ALA A 222 -23.06 -9.86 -17.16
N TYR A 223 -22.62 -10.01 -18.42
CA TYR A 223 -21.77 -11.13 -18.84
C TYR A 223 -20.70 -10.71 -19.84
N GLY A 224 -19.50 -11.24 -19.70
CA GLY A 224 -18.37 -11.03 -20.59
C GLY A 224 -17.81 -12.36 -21.10
N PRO A 225 -17.46 -12.49 -22.39
CA PRO A 225 -16.74 -13.66 -22.87
C PRO A 225 -15.31 -13.64 -22.32
N ALA A 226 -14.76 -14.82 -22.05
CA ALA A 226 -13.32 -14.99 -21.85
C ALA A 226 -12.56 -14.47 -23.09
N THR A 227 -11.30 -14.07 -22.88
CA THR A 227 -10.44 -13.54 -23.96
C THR A 227 -10.45 -14.47 -25.18
N LEU A 228 -10.66 -13.88 -26.36
CA LEU A 228 -10.57 -14.57 -27.65
C LEU A 228 -9.12 -14.71 -28.13
N ALA A 229 -8.16 -14.18 -27.37
CA ALA A 229 -6.78 -14.17 -27.76
C ALA A 229 -6.21 -15.60 -27.78
N VAL A 230 -5.38 -15.87 -28.79
CA VAL A 230 -4.77 -17.19 -29.00
C VAL A 230 -3.68 -17.38 -27.93
N PRO A 231 -3.61 -18.54 -27.25
CA PRO A 231 -2.52 -18.82 -26.31
C PRO A 231 -1.16 -18.44 -26.88
N GLY A 232 -0.42 -17.58 -26.16
CA GLY A 232 0.89 -17.07 -26.57
C GLY A 232 0.90 -15.67 -27.21
N TYR A 233 -0.26 -15.02 -27.39
CA TYR A 233 -0.29 -13.59 -27.68
C TYR A 233 -0.11 -12.78 -26.37
N GLN A 234 0.51 -11.60 -26.46
CA GLN A 234 0.72 -10.58 -25.41
C GLN A 234 0.20 -10.88 -23.98
N ASN A 235 0.90 -11.74 -23.21
CA ASN A 235 0.62 -12.04 -21.78
C ASN A 235 -0.62 -12.92 -21.52
N ASP A 236 -1.13 -13.63 -22.53
CA ASP A 236 -2.26 -14.53 -22.36
C ASP A 236 -1.92 -15.79 -21.54
N PRO A 237 -2.88 -16.33 -20.78
CA PRO A 237 -2.70 -17.55 -20.03
C PRO A 237 -2.34 -18.74 -20.95
N PRO A 238 -1.55 -19.72 -20.45
CA PRO A 238 -1.13 -20.88 -21.23
C PRO A 238 -2.30 -21.80 -21.64
N LYS A 239 -3.50 -21.55 -21.09
CA LYS A 239 -4.74 -22.23 -21.44
C LYS A 239 -5.78 -21.17 -21.83
N SER A 240 -6.37 -21.34 -23.00
CA SER A 240 -7.50 -20.51 -23.41
C SER A 240 -8.77 -20.96 -22.69
N GLU A 241 -9.50 -20.02 -22.10
CA GLU A 241 -10.90 -20.22 -21.68
C GLU A 241 -11.88 -19.89 -22.82
N TYR A 242 -11.43 -19.96 -24.08
CA TYR A 242 -12.19 -19.61 -25.27
C TYR A 242 -13.64 -20.09 -25.23
N GLY A 243 -14.57 -19.15 -25.39
CA GLY A 243 -16.01 -19.42 -25.42
C GLY A 243 -16.68 -19.52 -24.06
N ARG A 244 -15.95 -19.46 -22.94
CA ARG A 244 -16.55 -19.33 -21.62
C ARG A 244 -17.14 -17.94 -21.46
N ILE A 245 -18.31 -17.86 -20.84
CA ILE A 245 -18.97 -16.62 -20.46
C ILE A 245 -18.88 -16.50 -18.94
N HIS A 246 -18.41 -15.38 -18.45
CA HIS A 246 -18.29 -15.06 -17.04
C HIS A 246 -19.35 -14.03 -16.67
N GLU A 247 -19.94 -14.18 -15.50
CA GLU A 247 -20.68 -13.08 -14.87
C GLU A 247 -19.69 -11.98 -14.49
N VAL A 248 -20.00 -10.76 -14.90
CA VAL A 248 -19.19 -9.56 -14.58
C VAL A 248 -19.78 -8.85 -13.38
N VAL A 249 -21.09 -8.61 -13.40
CA VAL A 249 -21.81 -7.92 -12.32
C VAL A 249 -23.01 -8.78 -11.86
N PRO A 250 -23.13 -9.08 -10.56
CA PRO A 250 -24.29 -9.75 -9.98
C PRO A 250 -25.59 -8.98 -10.25
N GLU A 251 -26.71 -9.67 -10.41
CA GLU A 251 -28.01 -9.07 -10.78
C GLU A 251 -28.40 -7.88 -9.90
N GLN A 252 -28.20 -7.98 -8.58
CA GLN A 252 -28.54 -6.92 -7.62
C GLN A 252 -27.70 -5.64 -7.78
N ASN A 253 -26.53 -5.71 -8.41
CA ASN A 253 -25.60 -4.58 -8.56
C ASN A 253 -25.61 -3.98 -9.98
N ARG A 254 -26.52 -4.43 -10.85
CA ARG A 254 -26.71 -3.93 -12.21
C ARG A 254 -27.54 -2.63 -12.24
N ILE A 255 -27.09 -1.63 -11.49
CA ILE A 255 -27.84 -0.39 -11.19
C ILE A 255 -27.29 0.87 -11.86
N LEU A 256 -26.11 0.80 -12.50
CA LEU A 256 -25.47 1.99 -13.07
C LEU A 256 -26.15 2.45 -14.36
N ASN A 257 -26.06 3.75 -14.62
CA ASN A 257 -26.58 4.34 -15.84
C ASN A 257 -25.66 4.03 -17.05
N PRO A 258 -26.15 3.33 -18.09
CA PRO A 258 -25.36 3.02 -19.29
C PRO A 258 -25.11 4.23 -20.20
N ASP A 259 -25.83 5.35 -19.99
CA ASP A 259 -25.79 6.51 -20.87
C ASP A 259 -24.77 7.58 -20.45
N THR A 260 -23.74 7.18 -19.69
CA THR A 260 -22.65 8.07 -19.28
C THR A 260 -21.45 8.01 -20.23
N PRO A 261 -20.56 9.01 -20.21
CA PRO A 261 -19.27 8.91 -20.89
C PRO A 261 -18.46 7.69 -20.47
N TRP A 262 -18.62 7.21 -19.23
CA TRP A 262 -17.88 6.06 -18.71
C TRP A 262 -18.18 4.77 -19.49
N SER A 263 -19.45 4.44 -19.72
CA SER A 263 -19.85 3.26 -20.50
C SER A 263 -19.43 3.31 -21.98
N LYS A 264 -19.05 4.49 -22.46
CA LYS A 264 -18.61 4.74 -23.84
C LYS A 264 -17.10 5.02 -23.91
N TRP A 265 -16.42 4.99 -22.77
CA TRP A 265 -15.00 5.31 -22.68
C TRP A 265 -14.17 4.28 -23.44
N ILE A 266 -13.17 4.74 -24.19
CA ILE A 266 -12.26 3.90 -24.97
C ILE A 266 -10.84 4.31 -24.58
N MET A 267 -10.12 3.39 -23.92
CA MET A 267 -8.76 3.65 -23.43
C MET A 267 -7.80 3.95 -24.59
N MET A 268 -7.85 3.18 -25.66
CA MET A 268 -6.94 3.32 -26.81
C MET A 268 -7.24 4.51 -27.74
N SER A 269 -7.94 5.55 -27.28
CA SER A 269 -8.29 6.73 -28.09
C SER A 269 -7.11 7.69 -28.33
N GLY A 270 -6.03 7.59 -27.54
CA GLY A 270 -4.86 8.46 -27.61
C GLY A 270 -5.12 9.92 -27.20
N THR A 271 -6.30 10.22 -26.67
CA THR A 271 -6.75 11.56 -26.28
C THR A 271 -6.61 11.85 -24.78
N SER A 272 -6.16 10.88 -23.99
CA SER A 272 -6.10 10.96 -22.53
C SER A 272 -4.83 10.28 -22.05
N ASP A 273 -4.03 10.99 -21.26
CA ASP A 273 -2.95 10.35 -20.51
C ASP A 273 -3.60 9.39 -19.50
N ASP A 274 -3.16 8.13 -19.49
CA ASP A 274 -3.67 7.16 -18.53
C ASP A 274 -3.46 7.68 -17.10
N PRO A 275 -4.49 7.72 -16.24
CA PRO A 275 -4.26 8.08 -14.86
C PRO A 275 -3.46 6.97 -14.21
N GLU A 276 -2.24 7.31 -13.77
CA GLU A 276 -1.41 6.36 -13.04
C GLU A 276 -2.01 6.05 -11.66
N PRO A 277 -2.03 4.76 -11.25
CA PRO A 277 -1.54 3.60 -12.01
C PRO A 277 -2.52 3.17 -13.12
N HIS A 278 -2.02 3.00 -14.35
CA HIS A 278 -2.86 2.72 -15.52
C HIS A 278 -3.65 1.39 -15.45
N ASP A 279 -3.18 0.45 -14.63
CA ASP A 279 -3.78 -0.88 -14.35
C ASP A 279 -5.05 -0.87 -13.52
N SER A 280 -5.45 0.29 -13.01
CA SER A 280 -6.71 0.49 -12.27
C SER A 280 -7.97 0.36 -13.15
N TYR A 281 -7.85 -0.19 -14.35
CA TYR A 281 -8.92 -0.27 -15.32
C TYR A 281 -9.73 -1.57 -15.17
N ASP A 282 -10.96 -1.42 -14.67
CA ASP A 282 -11.82 -2.53 -14.22
C ASP A 282 -12.63 -3.21 -15.35
N GLY A 283 -12.24 -3.08 -16.63
CA GLY A 283 -12.71 -4.00 -17.67
C GLY A 283 -12.75 -3.46 -19.10
N ALA A 284 -12.10 -4.18 -20.02
CA ALA A 284 -12.18 -3.98 -21.46
C ALA A 284 -13.24 -4.89 -22.10
N ARG A 285 -14.12 -4.32 -22.92
CA ARG A 285 -14.84 -5.04 -23.97
C ARG A 285 -13.83 -5.29 -25.10
N VAL A 286 -13.45 -6.56 -25.27
CA VAL A 286 -12.39 -7.06 -26.16
C VAL A 286 -12.21 -6.22 -27.44
N GLY A 287 -10.98 -5.80 -27.72
CA GLY A 287 -10.60 -5.09 -28.94
C GLY A 287 -9.95 -3.74 -28.68
N ASN A 288 -10.75 -2.68 -28.55
CA ASN A 288 -10.30 -1.29 -28.41
C ASN A 288 -10.22 -0.80 -26.95
N ASP A 289 -10.29 -1.72 -25.98
CA ASP A 289 -10.34 -1.40 -24.55
C ASP A 289 -11.47 -0.41 -24.21
N GLN A 290 -12.67 -0.71 -24.72
CA GLN A 290 -13.89 0.02 -24.33
C GLN A 290 -14.34 -0.40 -22.93
N SER A 291 -14.76 0.55 -22.11
CA SER A 291 -15.25 0.29 -20.76
C SER A 291 -16.56 -0.50 -20.77
N TRP A 292 -16.70 -1.45 -19.84
CA TRP A 292 -17.97 -2.09 -19.53
C TRP A 292 -18.94 -1.17 -18.75
N GLY A 293 -18.51 0.05 -18.41
CA GLY A 293 -19.27 0.96 -17.56
C GLY A 293 -19.34 0.50 -16.11
N VAL A 294 -18.46 -0.42 -15.68
CA VAL A 294 -18.43 -0.96 -14.32
C VAL A 294 -17.64 -0.07 -13.37
N ALA A 295 -17.99 -0.12 -12.09
CA ALA A 295 -17.27 0.51 -11.00
C ALA A 295 -17.33 -0.39 -9.76
N ASP A 296 -16.32 -0.33 -8.89
CA ASP A 296 -16.36 -1.01 -7.59
C ASP A 296 -16.78 -0.05 -6.46
N ASP A 297 -16.94 -0.59 -5.26
CA ASP A 297 -17.22 0.18 -4.05
C ASP A 297 -15.96 0.66 -3.32
N THR A 298 -14.77 0.59 -3.95
CA THR A 298 -13.57 1.21 -3.37
C THR A 298 -13.76 2.72 -3.26
N SER A 299 -13.25 3.32 -2.20
CA SER A 299 -13.34 4.76 -1.97
C SER A 299 -12.22 5.28 -1.10
N ASP A 300 -12.04 6.59 -1.18
CA ASP A 300 -11.24 7.38 -0.25
C ASP A 300 -12.04 8.60 0.20
N GLY A 301 -11.60 9.22 1.30
CA GLY A 301 -12.34 10.33 1.88
C GLY A 301 -11.69 11.00 3.05
N VAL A 302 -12.43 11.99 3.58
CA VAL A 302 -12.02 12.83 4.70
C VAL A 302 -13.04 12.74 5.82
N ILE A 303 -12.54 12.55 7.03
CA ILE A 303 -13.27 12.70 8.28
C ILE A 303 -12.87 14.05 8.86
N GLU A 304 -13.84 14.91 9.14
CA GLU A 304 -13.63 16.20 9.80
C GLU A 304 -14.37 16.21 11.14
N ALA A 305 -13.68 16.59 12.22
CA ALA A 305 -14.32 16.95 13.49
C ALA A 305 -14.22 18.46 13.70
N THR A 306 -15.25 19.05 14.27
CA THR A 306 -15.21 20.44 14.73
C THR A 306 -15.57 20.51 16.20
N LEU A 307 -14.84 21.33 16.94
CA LEU A 307 -15.08 21.62 18.35
C LEU A 307 -15.30 23.12 18.52
N ALA A 308 -16.47 23.51 19.01
CA ALA A 308 -16.78 24.90 19.35
C ALA A 308 -16.37 25.19 20.81
N VAL A 309 -15.27 25.93 20.98
CA VAL A 309 -14.66 26.25 22.29
C VAL A 309 -14.28 27.73 22.35
N ARG A 310 -14.64 28.41 23.45
CA ARG A 310 -14.29 29.84 23.69
C ARG A 310 -14.65 30.81 22.56
N GLY A 311 -15.71 30.52 21.80
CA GLY A 311 -16.13 31.33 20.66
C GLY A 311 -15.36 31.06 19.36
N GLU A 312 -14.42 30.13 19.38
CA GLU A 312 -13.67 29.64 18.23
C GLU A 312 -14.19 28.28 17.79
N ARG A 313 -13.93 27.94 16.52
CA ARG A 313 -14.19 26.62 15.96
C ARG A 313 -12.86 26.01 15.56
N LEU A 314 -12.44 25.01 16.33
CA LEU A 314 -11.28 24.19 16.00
C LEU A 314 -11.72 23.07 15.05
N THR A 315 -10.82 22.63 14.17
CA THR A 315 -11.10 21.62 13.15
C THR A 315 -9.98 20.59 13.11
N ALA A 316 -10.33 19.31 13.26
CA ALA A 316 -9.45 18.17 13.05
C ALA A 316 -9.82 17.46 11.74
N ARG A 317 -8.83 16.90 11.04
CA ARG A 317 -9.06 16.11 9.82
C ARG A 317 -8.28 14.80 9.87
N ALA A 318 -8.91 13.75 9.33
CA ALA A 318 -8.26 12.48 9.04
C ALA A 318 -8.62 12.00 7.63
N THR A 319 -7.75 11.21 7.02
CA THR A 319 -7.99 10.57 5.72
C THR A 319 -8.32 9.10 5.90
N ILE A 320 -9.34 8.61 5.20
CA ILE A 320 -9.68 7.20 5.13
C ILE A 320 -9.56 6.71 3.70
N MET A 321 -8.96 5.54 3.51
CA MET A 321 -8.85 4.88 2.21
C MET A 321 -9.31 3.44 2.36
N THR A 322 -10.00 2.90 1.36
CA THR A 322 -10.31 1.47 1.30
C THR A 322 -9.31 0.74 0.41
N GLY A 323 -8.75 -0.35 0.90
CA GLY A 323 -7.88 -1.25 0.12
C GLY A 323 -8.42 -2.68 0.06
N PRO A 324 -7.91 -3.50 -0.88
CA PRO A 324 -8.23 -4.92 -0.90
C PRO A 324 -7.77 -5.60 0.42
N PRO A 325 -8.34 -6.77 0.77
CA PRO A 325 -7.87 -7.57 1.90
C PRO A 325 -6.36 -7.80 1.82
N ASP A 326 -5.70 -7.82 2.98
CA ASP A 326 -4.31 -8.27 3.08
C ASP A 326 -4.28 -9.80 3.18
N PHE A 327 -3.78 -10.45 2.13
CA PHE A 327 -3.72 -11.91 2.03
C PHE A 327 -2.42 -12.52 2.57
N ALA A 328 -1.43 -11.70 2.92
CA ALA A 328 -0.17 -12.13 3.51
C ALA A 328 0.27 -11.15 4.62
N PRO A 329 -0.56 -10.97 5.67
CA PRO A 329 -0.31 -9.98 6.72
C PRO A 329 0.92 -10.27 7.58
N ASP A 330 1.53 -11.45 7.46
CA ASP A 330 2.81 -11.84 8.06
C ASP A 330 4.03 -11.52 7.19
N ALA A 331 3.82 -10.95 6.00
CA ALA A 331 4.88 -10.55 5.07
C ALA A 331 4.76 -9.07 4.73
N ARG A 332 5.74 -8.27 5.17
CA ARG A 332 5.69 -6.83 5.05
C ARG A 332 6.16 -6.37 3.67
N PRO A 333 5.62 -5.25 3.14
CA PRO A 333 6.04 -4.73 1.86
C PRO A 333 7.50 -4.29 1.89
N PHE A 334 8.26 -4.59 0.84
CA PHE A 334 9.62 -4.08 0.64
C PHE A 334 9.70 -2.55 0.77
N TYR A 335 8.67 -1.87 0.26
CA TYR A 335 8.47 -0.43 0.30
C TYR A 335 7.06 -0.15 0.80
N SER A 336 6.92 0.56 1.92
CA SER A 336 5.63 0.88 2.56
C SER A 336 5.27 2.36 2.40
N LEU A 337 4.01 2.69 2.73
CA LEU A 337 3.55 4.08 2.79
C LEU A 337 4.29 4.89 3.86
N GLU A 338 4.67 4.26 4.97
CA GLU A 338 5.47 4.91 6.03
C GLU A 338 6.85 5.30 5.50
N ASP A 339 7.50 4.42 4.73
CA ASP A 339 8.80 4.74 4.12
C ASP A 339 8.69 5.91 3.13
N ASP A 340 7.58 6.01 2.39
CA ASP A 340 7.31 7.13 1.47
C ASP A 340 7.09 8.46 2.20
N LEU A 341 6.36 8.44 3.33
CA LEU A 341 6.18 9.62 4.17
C LEU A 341 7.50 10.04 4.84
N ALA A 342 8.24 9.07 5.37
CA ALA A 342 9.55 9.31 5.97
C ALA A 342 10.56 9.88 4.97
N ASP A 343 10.53 9.46 3.71
CA ASP A 343 11.39 9.99 2.64
C ASP A 343 11.11 11.46 2.31
N ARG A 344 9.86 11.90 2.52
CA ARG A 344 9.42 13.29 2.27
C ARG A 344 9.72 14.21 3.45
N ASP A 345 9.49 13.73 4.66
CA ASP A 345 9.48 14.58 5.86
C ASP A 345 10.77 14.50 6.68
N LEU A 346 11.49 13.37 6.63
CA LEU A 346 12.70 13.17 7.43
C LEU A 346 13.97 13.46 6.62
N SER A 347 15.03 13.84 7.33
CA SER A 347 16.33 14.04 6.71
C SER A 347 17.01 12.73 6.32
N LEU A 348 17.91 12.80 5.34
CA LEU A 348 18.82 11.70 5.03
C LEU A 348 19.65 11.32 6.27
N ILE A 349 19.90 10.03 6.42
CA ILE A 349 20.72 9.52 7.53
C ILE A 349 22.16 9.34 7.08
N SER A 350 23.08 9.88 7.86
CA SER A 350 24.48 9.45 7.88
C SER A 350 24.72 8.65 9.14
N VAL A 351 25.31 7.46 8.99
CA VAL A 351 25.58 6.54 10.08
C VAL A 351 26.82 6.99 10.85
N THR A 352 26.70 7.00 12.16
CA THR A 352 27.71 7.40 13.15
C THR A 352 27.67 6.41 14.31
N GLU A 353 28.65 6.46 15.21
CA GLU A 353 28.64 5.63 16.42
C GLU A 353 27.37 5.88 17.27
N GLU A 354 26.89 7.13 17.35
CA GLU A 354 25.75 7.53 18.18
C GLU A 354 24.43 6.91 17.69
N ASN A 355 24.22 6.84 16.36
CA ASN A 355 22.98 6.31 15.77
C ASN A 355 23.12 4.89 15.19
N TYR A 356 24.27 4.23 15.39
CA TYR A 356 24.58 2.93 14.80
C TYR A 356 23.50 1.88 15.07
N THR A 357 23.03 1.77 16.32
CA THR A 357 22.02 0.76 16.70
C THR A 357 20.71 0.96 15.94
N GLN A 358 20.21 2.18 15.88
CA GLN A 358 18.98 2.50 15.14
C GLN A 358 19.14 2.28 13.64
N ALA A 359 20.29 2.71 13.07
CA ALA A 359 20.61 2.49 11.66
C ALA A 359 20.70 0.99 11.31
N LYS A 360 21.32 0.19 12.19
CA LYS A 360 21.42 -1.26 12.06
C LYS A 360 20.04 -1.90 12.05
N ASP A 361 19.17 -1.53 13.00
CA ASP A 361 17.83 -2.12 13.11
C ASP A 361 17.00 -1.82 11.85
N GLU A 362 17.08 -0.60 11.31
CA GLU A 362 16.40 -0.23 10.06
C GLU A 362 16.99 -0.96 8.83
N VAL A 363 18.31 -1.12 8.74
CA VAL A 363 18.95 -1.89 7.65
C VAL A 363 18.57 -3.38 7.72
N VAL A 364 18.60 -3.99 8.91
CA VAL A 364 18.17 -5.38 9.11
C VAL A 364 16.71 -5.55 8.70
N ASP A 365 15.86 -4.60 9.06
CA ASP A 365 14.45 -4.60 8.69
C ASP A 365 14.24 -4.56 7.16
N ILE A 366 14.98 -3.71 6.43
CA ILE A 366 14.92 -3.65 4.95
C ILE A 366 15.22 -5.02 4.32
N PHE A 367 16.24 -5.73 4.80
CA PHE A 367 16.61 -7.05 4.25
C PHE A 367 15.60 -8.14 4.62
N ARG A 368 14.96 -8.05 5.79
CA ARG A 368 13.84 -8.93 6.16
C ARG A 368 12.64 -8.72 5.25
N ARG A 369 12.22 -7.47 5.05
CA ARG A 369 11.14 -7.10 4.13
C ARG A 369 11.43 -7.53 2.69
N ALA A 370 12.69 -7.47 2.27
CA ALA A 370 13.12 -7.98 0.98
C ALA A 370 12.91 -9.50 0.85
N PHE A 371 13.26 -10.29 1.87
CA PHE A 371 12.96 -11.72 1.89
C PHE A 371 11.44 -11.99 1.90
N GLU A 372 10.70 -11.31 2.77
CA GLU A 372 9.25 -11.45 2.93
C GLU A 372 8.54 -11.23 1.59
N THR A 373 8.81 -10.09 0.92
CA THR A 373 8.23 -9.78 -0.39
C THR A 373 8.69 -10.77 -1.48
N ASN A 374 9.98 -11.09 -1.54
CA ASN A 374 10.52 -12.02 -2.53
C ASN A 374 9.97 -13.45 -2.38
N SER A 375 9.62 -13.85 -1.16
CA SER A 375 9.11 -15.19 -0.87
C SER A 375 7.71 -15.46 -1.44
N LEU A 376 6.97 -14.39 -1.73
CA LEU A 376 5.59 -14.38 -2.24
C LEU A 376 5.49 -14.26 -3.77
N ILE A 377 6.58 -13.92 -4.45
CA ILE A 377 6.57 -13.68 -5.89
C ILE A 377 7.16 -14.85 -6.70
N ASN A 378 6.73 -14.95 -7.96
CA ASN A 378 7.39 -15.77 -8.96
C ASN A 378 8.44 -14.91 -9.69
N LEU A 379 9.68 -14.94 -9.22
CA LEU A 379 10.76 -14.10 -9.76
C LEU A 379 11.08 -14.46 -11.22
N ASP A 380 10.94 -15.73 -11.61
CA ASP A 380 11.18 -16.16 -12.99
C ASP A 380 10.20 -15.49 -13.97
N ASP A 381 8.93 -15.40 -13.58
CA ASP A 381 7.88 -14.76 -14.36
C ASP A 381 8.06 -13.23 -14.41
N ILE A 382 8.32 -12.61 -13.25
CA ILE A 382 8.57 -11.16 -13.18
C ILE A 382 9.81 -10.76 -13.99
N ARG A 383 10.89 -11.58 -13.95
CA ARG A 383 12.06 -11.41 -14.81
C ARG A 383 11.68 -11.50 -16.28
N ALA A 384 10.93 -12.51 -16.68
CA ALA A 384 10.52 -12.68 -18.08
C ALA A 384 9.71 -11.47 -18.58
N GLN A 385 8.79 -10.95 -17.75
CA GLN A 385 8.01 -9.76 -18.05
C GLN A 385 8.89 -8.50 -18.18
N GLY A 386 9.77 -8.24 -17.20
CA GLY A 386 10.68 -7.08 -17.25
C GLY A 386 11.63 -7.11 -18.44
N LEU A 387 12.15 -8.28 -18.83
CA LEU A 387 12.98 -8.44 -20.03
C LEU A 387 12.18 -8.22 -21.33
N LYS A 388 10.91 -8.61 -21.35
CA LYS A 388 10.02 -8.35 -22.50
C LYS A 388 9.76 -6.85 -22.66
N ASP A 389 9.55 -6.13 -21.56
CA ASP A 389 9.33 -4.68 -21.59
C ASP A 389 10.60 -3.93 -21.99
N ASN A 390 11.76 -4.36 -21.50
CA ASN A 390 13.06 -3.89 -21.97
C ASN A 390 13.24 -4.10 -23.48
N ALA A 391 12.91 -5.29 -24.01
CA ALA A 391 13.06 -5.59 -25.42
C ALA A 391 12.19 -4.66 -26.31
N LYS A 392 10.97 -4.32 -25.86
CA LYS A 392 10.12 -3.33 -26.54
C LYS A 392 10.77 -1.95 -26.54
N LEU A 393 11.31 -1.51 -25.40
CA LEU A 393 12.00 -0.22 -25.28
C LEU A 393 13.25 -0.16 -26.15
N GLN A 394 14.07 -1.21 -26.16
CA GLN A 394 15.26 -1.32 -27.00
C GLN A 394 14.90 -1.29 -28.49
N ALA A 395 13.86 -2.03 -28.91
CA ALA A 395 13.40 -2.00 -30.30
C ALA A 395 12.90 -0.61 -30.72
N LYS A 396 12.28 0.14 -29.81
CA LYS A 396 11.76 1.49 -30.06
C LYS A 396 12.86 2.56 -30.11
N THR A 397 13.90 2.42 -29.29
CA THR A 397 14.89 3.48 -29.04
C THR A 397 16.28 3.21 -29.61
N GLY A 398 16.59 1.95 -29.93
CA GLY A 398 17.93 1.53 -30.36
C GLY A 398 18.97 1.53 -29.24
N ILE A 399 18.56 1.67 -27.97
CA ILE A 399 19.50 1.71 -26.84
C ILE A 399 20.25 0.39 -26.69
N SER A 400 21.57 0.47 -26.51
CA SER A 400 22.43 -0.69 -26.30
C SER A 400 22.64 -0.95 -24.80
N PRO A 401 23.00 -2.19 -24.40
CA PRO A 401 23.39 -2.48 -23.02
C PRO A 401 24.48 -1.52 -22.53
N THR A 402 24.30 -0.96 -21.34
CA THR A 402 25.26 -0.01 -20.76
C THR A 402 26.39 -0.77 -20.07
N PRO A 403 27.66 -0.56 -20.46
CA PRO A 403 28.79 -1.22 -19.81
C PRO A 403 28.81 -0.96 -18.30
N GLY A 404 29.07 -2.00 -17.52
CA GLY A 404 29.22 -1.91 -16.07
C GLY A 404 27.92 -1.95 -15.27
N LEU A 405 26.74 -1.90 -15.89
CA LEU A 405 25.46 -2.19 -15.25
C LEU A 405 25.03 -3.64 -15.54
N PRO A 406 24.15 -4.26 -14.74
CA PRO A 406 23.61 -5.58 -15.07
C PRO A 406 22.93 -5.57 -16.44
N SER A 407 22.93 -6.73 -17.09
CA SER A 407 22.29 -6.89 -18.39
C SER A 407 20.79 -6.62 -18.29
N THR A 408 20.22 -6.05 -19.36
CA THR A 408 18.77 -5.78 -19.48
C THR A 408 18.10 -6.72 -20.48
N ASP A 409 18.81 -7.77 -20.90
CA ASP A 409 18.39 -8.77 -21.88
C ASP A 409 18.45 -10.19 -21.27
N ALA A 410 18.35 -11.22 -22.12
CA ALA A 410 18.35 -12.62 -21.70
C ALA A 410 19.61 -13.05 -20.90
N LYS A 411 20.71 -12.30 -20.97
CA LYS A 411 21.95 -12.57 -20.20
C LYS A 411 21.81 -12.17 -18.73
N SER A 412 20.81 -11.37 -18.38
CA SER A 412 20.63 -10.94 -16.99
C SER A 412 20.37 -12.10 -16.05
N MET A 413 20.98 -12.07 -14.87
CA MET A 413 20.99 -13.16 -13.89
C MET A 413 21.53 -14.49 -14.46
N THR A 414 22.51 -14.42 -15.36
CA THR A 414 23.24 -15.59 -15.87
C THR A 414 24.74 -15.40 -15.67
N GLU A 415 25.54 -16.43 -15.99
CA GLU A 415 27.01 -16.30 -16.00
C GLU A 415 27.52 -15.27 -17.03
N GLU A 416 26.70 -14.93 -18.04
CA GLU A 416 27.03 -13.93 -19.06
C GLU A 416 26.63 -12.51 -18.66
N ASP A 417 26.02 -12.32 -17.49
CA ASP A 417 25.67 -11.00 -16.98
C ASP A 417 26.95 -10.19 -16.69
N ALA A 418 26.91 -8.88 -16.92
CA ALA A 418 27.98 -7.97 -16.54
C ALA A 418 28.21 -7.94 -15.03
N ARG A 419 27.17 -8.25 -14.23
CA ARG A 419 27.25 -8.46 -12.79
C ARG A 419 26.59 -9.81 -12.46
N PRO A 420 27.31 -10.93 -12.62
CA PRO A 420 26.72 -12.24 -12.39
C PRO A 420 26.21 -12.34 -10.93
N PRO A 421 25.06 -12.99 -10.71
CA PRO A 421 24.58 -13.23 -9.35
C PRO A 421 25.63 -14.04 -8.58
N ASP A 422 25.59 -13.94 -7.25
CA ASP A 422 26.52 -14.71 -6.44
C ASP A 422 26.42 -16.19 -6.79
N LYS A 423 27.58 -16.79 -7.00
CA LYS A 423 27.75 -18.16 -7.51
C LYS A 423 27.40 -19.15 -6.40
N ILE A 424 26.12 -19.27 -6.06
CA ILE A 424 25.52 -20.50 -5.52
C ILE A 424 25.52 -21.56 -6.65
N ASP A 425 26.67 -21.76 -7.29
CA ASP A 425 26.86 -22.54 -8.51
C ASP A 425 26.67 -24.06 -8.30
N GLU A 426 26.31 -24.48 -7.08
CA GLU A 426 26.17 -25.89 -6.70
C GLU A 426 24.73 -26.30 -6.30
N LEU A 427 23.83 -25.39 -5.94
CA LEU A 427 22.44 -25.78 -5.61
C LEU A 427 21.51 -25.84 -6.85
N ILE A 428 21.90 -25.25 -8.01
CA ILE A 428 20.98 -24.96 -9.12
C ILE A 428 21.60 -25.17 -10.53
N ARG A 429 22.38 -26.24 -10.77
CA ARG A 429 22.88 -26.56 -12.13
C ARG A 429 21.74 -26.89 -13.14
N PRO A 430 21.98 -26.70 -14.46
CA PRO A 430 21.16 -25.86 -15.33
C PRO A 430 19.97 -26.59 -15.97
N GLN A 431 18.85 -25.88 -16.13
CA GLN A 431 17.90 -26.13 -17.21
C GLN A 431 17.95 -24.93 -18.15
N PRO A 432 17.91 -25.14 -19.49
CA PRO A 432 17.85 -24.03 -20.43
C PRO A 432 16.59 -23.20 -20.18
N ILE A 433 16.76 -21.87 -20.12
CA ILE A 433 15.68 -20.90 -19.97
C ILE A 433 14.81 -20.98 -21.23
N SER A 434 13.58 -21.48 -21.10
CA SER A 434 12.57 -21.27 -22.12
C SER A 434 11.87 -19.94 -21.86
N VAL A 435 12.17 -18.93 -22.69
CA VAL A 435 11.49 -17.63 -22.70
C VAL A 435 9.97 -17.79 -22.99
N PHE A 436 9.57 -18.98 -23.45
CA PHE A 436 8.21 -19.49 -23.44
C PHE A 436 8.25 -20.94 -22.99
N SER A 437 8.03 -21.23 -21.71
CA SER A 437 7.75 -22.63 -21.33
C SER A 437 6.43 -23.05 -21.99
N ASN A 438 6.54 -23.66 -23.17
CA ASN A 438 5.50 -24.53 -23.72
C ASN A 438 5.54 -25.91 -23.02
N SER A 439 6.33 -26.05 -21.95
CA SER A 439 6.55 -27.29 -21.24
C SER A 439 5.57 -27.46 -20.07
N VAL A 440 5.24 -28.73 -19.88
CA VAL A 440 4.31 -29.39 -18.95
C VAL A 440 4.20 -28.68 -17.58
N PRO A 441 3.03 -28.74 -16.90
CA PRO A 441 2.96 -28.45 -15.47
C PRO A 441 4.09 -29.15 -14.71
N ASN A 442 4.84 -28.41 -13.87
CA ASN A 442 5.96 -28.83 -13.00
C ASN A 442 7.42 -28.57 -13.46
N ASP A 443 7.69 -27.70 -14.44
CA ASP A 443 9.07 -27.18 -14.62
C ASP A 443 9.53 -26.38 -13.39
N ARG A 444 10.82 -26.51 -13.03
CA ARG A 444 11.41 -25.81 -11.88
C ARG A 444 11.54 -24.31 -12.16
N LEU A 445 11.24 -23.49 -11.16
CA LEU A 445 11.42 -22.03 -11.16
C LEU A 445 12.77 -21.68 -10.48
N PRO A 446 13.91 -21.73 -11.21
CA PRO A 446 15.23 -21.67 -10.60
C PRO A 446 15.47 -20.38 -9.82
N TYR A 447 15.07 -19.21 -10.34
CA TYR A 447 15.30 -17.94 -9.67
C TYR A 447 14.41 -17.79 -8.44
N THR A 448 13.15 -18.19 -8.54
CA THR A 448 12.19 -18.19 -7.43
C THR A 448 12.67 -19.08 -6.29
N VAL A 449 13.19 -20.27 -6.61
CA VAL A 449 13.75 -21.19 -5.62
C VAL A 449 15.05 -20.64 -5.03
N ALA A 450 15.97 -20.14 -5.86
CA ALA A 450 17.24 -19.56 -5.42
C ALA A 450 17.03 -18.43 -4.40
N THR A 451 16.12 -17.52 -4.73
CA THR A 451 15.89 -16.30 -3.96
C THR A 451 15.48 -16.61 -2.53
N LYS A 452 14.68 -17.67 -2.31
CA LYS A 452 14.33 -18.11 -0.95
C LYS A 452 15.57 -18.50 -0.15
N PHE A 453 16.43 -19.35 -0.71
CA PHE A 453 17.64 -19.81 -0.01
C PHE A 453 18.66 -18.68 0.22
N VAL A 454 18.84 -17.79 -0.76
CA VAL A 454 19.79 -16.67 -0.67
C VAL A 454 19.33 -15.67 0.40
N HIS A 455 18.09 -15.21 0.30
CA HIS A 455 17.60 -14.13 1.14
C HIS A 455 17.22 -14.60 2.55
N GLU A 456 16.81 -15.87 2.74
CA GLU A 456 16.49 -16.39 4.08
C GLU A 456 17.69 -16.34 5.02
N GLN A 457 18.93 -16.44 4.53
CA GLN A 457 20.11 -16.32 5.39
C GLN A 457 20.36 -14.88 5.86
N LEU A 458 19.92 -13.90 5.07
CA LEU A 458 20.15 -12.48 5.30
C LEU A 458 19.08 -11.83 6.21
N ILE A 459 18.09 -12.60 6.67
CA ILE A 459 17.13 -12.14 7.70
C ILE A 459 17.74 -12.21 9.11
N ASP A 460 18.80 -13.02 9.27
CA ASP A 460 19.60 -13.08 10.49
C ASP A 460 20.58 -11.91 10.54
N GLU A 461 20.56 -11.18 11.65
CA GLU A 461 21.36 -9.97 11.82
C GLU A 461 22.86 -10.26 11.68
N ALA A 462 23.37 -11.32 12.32
CA ALA A 462 24.80 -11.60 12.33
C ALA A 462 25.31 -11.98 10.93
N ASN A 463 24.55 -12.81 10.21
CA ASN A 463 24.86 -13.19 8.83
C ASN A 463 24.80 -11.98 7.89
N LEU A 464 23.80 -11.11 8.04
CA LEU A 464 23.69 -9.90 7.25
C LEU A 464 24.90 -8.98 7.47
N LEU A 465 25.26 -8.71 8.73
CA LEU A 465 26.39 -7.84 9.04
C LEU A 465 27.73 -8.40 8.52
N ASP A 466 27.94 -9.72 8.63
CA ASP A 466 29.12 -10.36 8.05
C ASP A 466 29.13 -10.25 6.51
N PHE A 467 27.98 -10.45 5.86
CA PHE A 467 27.84 -10.30 4.42
C PHE A 467 28.15 -8.87 3.95
N LEU A 468 27.60 -7.85 4.63
CA LEU A 468 27.83 -6.44 4.30
C LEU A 468 29.30 -6.04 4.47
N ARG A 469 29.98 -6.53 5.52
CA ARG A 469 31.43 -6.29 5.74
C ARG A 469 32.32 -6.95 4.71
N ARG A 470 32.06 -8.22 4.38
CA ARG A 470 32.90 -9.00 3.47
C ARG A 470 32.71 -8.63 2.00
N ARG A 471 31.54 -8.10 1.65
CA ARG A 471 31.16 -7.85 0.25
C ARG A 471 30.55 -6.47 -0.01
N PRO A 472 31.13 -5.38 0.51
CA PRO A 472 30.54 -4.03 0.43
C PRO A 472 30.34 -3.58 -1.02
N ASP A 473 31.35 -3.74 -1.87
CA ASP A 473 31.29 -3.33 -3.27
C ASP A 473 30.23 -4.11 -4.06
N PHE A 474 30.11 -5.42 -3.79
CA PHE A 474 29.09 -6.24 -4.43
C PHE A 474 27.69 -5.77 -4.05
N VAL A 475 27.43 -5.51 -2.77
CA VAL A 475 26.11 -5.03 -2.31
C VAL A 475 25.79 -3.67 -2.93
N LYS A 476 26.73 -2.71 -2.90
CA LYS A 476 26.56 -1.40 -3.55
C LYS A 476 26.24 -1.54 -5.04
N THR A 477 26.84 -2.51 -5.73
CA THR A 477 26.54 -2.77 -7.13
C THR A 477 25.16 -3.41 -7.37
N LEU A 478 24.60 -4.10 -6.38
CA LEU A 478 23.27 -4.67 -6.47
C LEU A 478 22.17 -3.69 -6.05
N LEU A 479 22.47 -2.62 -5.33
CA LEU A 479 21.46 -1.62 -4.97
C LEU A 479 21.11 -0.75 -6.19
N ARG A 480 19.81 -0.62 -6.48
CA ARG A 480 19.32 0.32 -7.49
C ARG A 480 19.22 1.71 -6.85
N PRO A 481 19.89 2.74 -7.39
CA PRO A 481 19.73 4.10 -6.90
C PRO A 481 18.27 4.58 -7.05
N PRO A 482 17.78 5.45 -6.15
CA PRO A 482 16.46 6.07 -6.28
C PRO A 482 16.39 6.96 -7.53
N TYR A 483 15.18 7.39 -7.92
CA TYR A 483 15.07 8.48 -8.87
C TYR A 483 15.50 9.80 -8.23
N GLY A 484 16.20 10.64 -9.00
CA GLY A 484 16.68 11.93 -8.53
C GLY A 484 15.53 12.91 -8.29
N ILE A 485 15.65 13.74 -7.25
CA ILE A 485 14.70 14.82 -7.03
C ILE A 485 14.88 15.91 -8.09
N LEU A 486 13.86 16.74 -8.32
CA LEU A 486 13.87 17.75 -9.40
C LEU A 486 15.11 18.67 -9.37
N THR A 487 15.70 18.93 -8.21
CA THR A 487 16.90 19.76 -8.07
C THR A 487 18.21 19.04 -8.39
N GLU A 488 18.21 17.71 -8.40
CA GLU A 488 19.35 16.87 -8.79
C GLU A 488 19.39 16.62 -10.31
N LEU A 489 18.23 16.78 -10.97
CA LEU A 489 18.07 16.50 -12.40
C LEU A 489 18.58 17.65 -13.29
N GLU A 490 19.37 17.32 -14.31
CA GLU A 490 19.82 18.29 -15.33
C GLU A 490 18.62 18.86 -16.11
N THR A 491 18.69 20.11 -16.55
CA THR A 491 17.58 20.72 -17.32
C THR A 491 17.35 20.02 -18.66
N ASP A 492 18.42 19.61 -19.34
CA ASP A 492 18.40 18.91 -20.63
C ASP A 492 19.34 17.69 -20.55
N PRO A 493 18.84 16.53 -20.08
CA PRO A 493 19.70 15.39 -19.80
C PRO A 493 20.25 14.80 -21.09
N ASN A 494 21.57 14.61 -21.15
CA ASN A 494 22.18 13.88 -22.26
C ASN A 494 21.80 12.38 -22.18
N PRO A 495 21.11 11.80 -23.18
CA PRO A 495 20.72 10.38 -23.14
C PRO A 495 21.90 9.41 -23.09
N ASP A 496 23.07 9.83 -23.58
CA ASP A 496 24.29 9.04 -23.63
C ASP A 496 25.22 9.31 -22.44
N GLN A 497 24.78 10.09 -21.44
CA GLN A 497 25.59 10.36 -20.26
C GLN A 497 25.87 9.07 -19.47
N ALA A 498 27.01 9.03 -18.78
CA ALA A 498 27.34 7.91 -17.91
C ALA A 498 26.28 7.76 -16.79
N PRO A 499 25.98 6.52 -16.34
CA PRO A 499 25.09 6.32 -15.20
C PRO A 499 25.57 7.07 -13.97
N ASN A 500 24.66 7.80 -13.32
CA ASN A 500 24.94 8.41 -12.03
C ASN A 500 24.83 7.33 -10.93
N PRO A 501 25.84 7.18 -10.06
CA PRO A 501 25.80 6.19 -8.98
C PRO A 501 24.77 6.51 -7.89
N GLU A 502 24.42 7.79 -7.69
CA GLU A 502 23.59 8.24 -6.55
C GLU A 502 22.09 8.27 -6.89
N PHE A 503 21.73 8.48 -8.15
CA PHE A 503 20.34 8.57 -8.57
C PHE A 503 20.14 8.22 -10.04
N ARG A 504 18.88 7.96 -10.39
CA ARG A 504 18.39 7.68 -11.74
C ARG A 504 17.63 8.88 -12.29
N ASP A 505 17.69 9.10 -13.60
CA ASP A 505 16.86 10.10 -14.28
C ASP A 505 15.75 9.40 -15.07
N PRO A 506 14.47 9.58 -14.71
CA PRO A 506 13.36 8.90 -15.38
C PRO A 506 13.21 9.31 -16.87
N ARG A 507 13.88 10.38 -17.31
CA ARG A 507 13.89 10.84 -18.71
C ARG A 507 14.92 10.09 -19.56
N ILE A 508 15.87 9.40 -18.93
CA ILE A 508 16.88 8.60 -19.62
C ILE A 508 16.38 7.16 -19.69
N ILE A 509 16.13 6.66 -20.91
CA ILE A 509 15.53 5.34 -21.15
C ILE A 509 16.27 4.21 -20.43
N ARG A 510 17.61 4.25 -20.37
CA ARG A 510 18.43 3.27 -19.63
C ARG A 510 17.98 3.14 -18.17
N ASP A 511 17.68 4.26 -17.52
CA ASP A 511 17.39 4.31 -16.09
C ASP A 511 15.96 3.81 -15.76
N SER A 512 15.10 3.72 -16.78
CA SER A 512 13.79 3.08 -16.73
C SER A 512 13.79 1.58 -17.04
N MET A 513 14.94 0.95 -17.35
CA MET A 513 15.00 -0.47 -17.71
C MET A 513 15.05 -1.38 -16.47
N HIS A 514 14.33 -2.48 -16.52
CA HIS A 514 14.37 -3.50 -15.45
C HIS A 514 15.68 -4.30 -15.51
N ASP A 515 16.25 -4.59 -14.35
CA ASP A 515 17.47 -5.39 -14.27
C ASP A 515 17.56 -6.15 -12.93
N ALA A 516 18.67 -6.84 -12.71
CA ALA A 516 18.93 -7.64 -11.53
C ALA A 516 19.25 -6.83 -10.24
N ARG A 517 19.27 -5.49 -10.29
CA ARG A 517 19.47 -4.68 -9.08
C ARG A 517 18.23 -4.75 -8.18
N MET A 518 18.46 -4.72 -6.87
CA MET A 518 17.47 -4.85 -5.82
C MET A 518 16.49 -3.65 -5.80
N PRO A 519 15.17 -3.91 -5.75
CA PRO A 519 14.52 -5.20 -5.94
C PRO A 519 14.51 -5.65 -7.41
N PRO A 520 14.97 -6.89 -7.71
CA PRO A 520 15.16 -7.35 -9.09
C PRO A 520 13.82 -7.43 -9.82
N TYR A 521 13.73 -6.76 -10.97
CA TYR A 521 12.55 -6.75 -11.85
C TYR A 521 11.21 -6.28 -11.26
N MET A 522 11.14 -5.94 -9.96
CA MET A 522 9.94 -5.34 -9.39
C MET A 522 9.68 -3.98 -10.02
N ARG A 523 8.39 -3.68 -10.23
CA ARG A 523 7.91 -2.40 -10.76
C ARG A 523 7.29 -1.55 -9.68
N ASP A 524 7.41 -0.25 -9.79
CA ASP A 524 6.63 0.72 -9.03
C ASP A 524 5.24 0.93 -9.66
N SER A 525 4.45 1.83 -9.08
CA SER A 525 3.10 2.15 -9.57
C SER A 525 3.07 2.78 -10.96
N ASN A 526 4.19 3.33 -11.43
CA ASN A 526 4.34 3.98 -12.73
C ASN A 526 5.05 3.07 -13.74
N TYR A 527 5.06 1.76 -13.49
CA TYR A 527 5.70 0.75 -14.34
C TYR A 527 7.21 0.84 -14.47
N TYR A 528 7.85 1.69 -13.68
CA TYR A 528 9.29 1.81 -13.66
C TYR A 528 9.91 0.80 -12.70
N PRO A 529 11.22 0.50 -12.83
CA PRO A 529 11.91 -0.36 -11.89
C PRO A 529 11.87 0.24 -10.48
N LEU A 530 11.29 -0.49 -9.52
CA LEU A 530 11.20 -0.10 -8.12
C LEU A 530 12.60 0.02 -7.51
N SER A 531 12.80 0.91 -6.55
CA SER A 531 14.03 1.02 -5.76
C SER A 531 13.66 1.23 -4.28
N LEU A 532 14.66 1.21 -3.40
CA LEU A 532 14.51 1.79 -2.07
C LEU A 532 14.09 3.27 -2.17
N SER A 533 13.48 3.80 -1.11
CA SER A 533 13.33 5.25 -0.98
C SER A 533 14.69 5.93 -0.94
N ARG A 534 14.74 7.25 -1.18
CA ARG A 534 16.01 7.99 -1.20
C ARG A 534 16.72 7.90 0.15
N ARG A 535 15.97 8.09 1.25
CA ARG A 535 16.42 7.99 2.63
C ARG A 535 16.94 6.59 2.96
N GLN A 536 16.19 5.53 2.60
CA GLN A 536 16.62 4.15 2.82
C GLN A 536 17.88 3.79 2.01
N TYR A 537 17.96 4.23 0.75
CA TYR A 537 19.14 4.02 -0.07
C TYR A 537 20.38 4.65 0.58
N HIS A 538 20.30 5.93 0.96
CA HIS A 538 21.41 6.62 1.64
C HIS A 538 21.77 5.99 2.99
N LEU A 539 20.78 5.55 3.76
CA LEU A 539 21.01 4.81 5.00
C LEU A 539 21.84 3.55 4.74
N VAL A 540 21.44 2.70 3.80
CA VAL A 540 22.14 1.43 3.51
C VAL A 540 23.55 1.70 3.00
N ILE A 541 23.75 2.68 2.10
CA ILE A 541 25.08 3.05 1.60
C ILE A 541 25.97 3.56 2.75
N SER A 542 25.46 4.49 3.55
CA SER A 542 26.21 5.04 4.69
C SER A 542 26.51 3.99 5.75
N PHE A 543 25.63 3.01 5.95
CA PHE A 543 25.85 1.91 6.88
C PHE A 543 26.95 0.97 6.40
N ILE A 544 26.99 0.64 5.11
CA ILE A 544 28.08 -0.14 4.51
C ILE A 544 29.42 0.60 4.66
N ASP A 545 29.45 1.91 4.38
CA ASP A 545 30.67 2.71 4.53
C ASP A 545 31.18 2.75 5.96
N TYR A 546 30.27 2.87 6.93
CA TYR A 546 30.61 2.80 8.36
C TYR A 546 31.24 1.45 8.73
N LEU A 547 30.63 0.34 8.30
CA LEU A 547 31.15 -1.00 8.58
C LEU A 547 32.56 -1.24 8.01
N VAL A 548 32.84 -0.72 6.81
CA VAL A 548 34.16 -0.83 6.15
C VAL A 548 35.22 0.02 6.86
N ALA A 549 34.85 1.21 7.32
CA ALA A 549 35.74 2.08 8.08
C ALA A 549 36.15 1.44 9.40
N GLU A 550 35.19 0.92 10.17
CA GLU A 550 35.43 0.22 11.45
C GLU A 550 36.36 -0.99 11.29
N GLU A 551 36.17 -1.81 10.26
CA GLU A 551 37.02 -2.97 10.00
C GLU A 551 38.46 -2.56 9.64
N SER A 552 38.61 -1.46 8.90
CA SER A 552 39.92 -0.91 8.55
C SER A 552 40.65 -0.37 9.79
N GLU A 553 39.94 0.24 10.74
CA GLU A 553 40.52 0.69 12.01
C GLU A 553 40.92 -0.48 12.91
N ALA A 554 40.07 -1.51 13.02
CA ALA A 554 40.36 -2.72 13.79
C ALA A 554 41.56 -3.53 13.26
N GLN A 555 41.87 -3.45 11.96
CA GLN A 555 43.05 -4.09 11.36
C GLN A 555 44.36 -3.29 11.53
N ASN A 556 44.26 -2.01 11.90
CA ASN A 556 45.41 -1.10 12.07
C ASN A 556 45.85 -0.92 13.54
N VAL A 557 45.14 -1.55 14.49
CA VAL A 557 45.46 -1.63 15.92
C VAL A 557 46.02 -3.02 16.23
#